data_AF-A0A8T4V4E5-F1
#
_entry.id   AF-A0A8T4V4E5-F1
#
_cell.length_a   1.000
_cell.length_b   1.000
_cell.length_c   1.000
_cell.angle_alpha   90.00
_cell.angle_beta   90.00
_cell.angle_gamma   90.00
#
_symmetry.space_group_name_H-M   'P 1'
#
loop_
_entity.id
_entity.type
_entity.pdbx_description
1 polymer ?
#
loop_
_entity_poly.entity_id
_entity_poly.type
_entity_poly.pdbx_seq_one_letter_code
_entity_poly.pdbx_strand_id
1 'polypeptide(L)'
;MFYIANAVLYKIGYKIGEKIAHRITSDALVVYVRNKLKEKLIEDYEELKEEALQIAKNKAEGLIEDFEFERNKRSIIQYQTKEVEKSSKAQTSLKRAKEFLYEMNNLLNELGKKITEYLSICFYFNYY
;
A
#
# COMPACT_ATOMS: atom_id res chain seq x y z
N MET A 1 -14.93 27.83 7.52
CA MET A 1 -15.58 27.07 6.42
C MET A 1 -16.15 27.99 5.35
N PHE A 2 -17.06 28.91 5.67
CA PHE A 2 -17.61 29.86 4.68
C PHE A 2 -16.54 30.71 3.96
N TYR A 3 -15.62 31.34 4.70
CA TYR A 3 -14.58 32.18 4.09
C TYR A 3 -13.63 31.42 3.17
N ILE A 4 -13.28 30.18 3.52
CA ILE A 4 -12.41 29.35 2.66
C ILE A 4 -13.16 28.87 1.42
N ALA A 5 -14.45 28.54 1.54
CA ALA A 5 -15.30 28.25 0.39
C ALA A 5 -15.40 29.45 -0.57
N ASN A 6 -15.55 30.66 -0.02
CA ASN A 6 -15.53 31.87 -0.82
C ASN A 6 -14.17 32.09 -1.48
N ALA A 7 -13.06 31.87 -0.77
CA ALA A 7 -11.72 31.99 -1.34
C ALA A 7 -11.50 31.04 -2.54
N VAL A 8 -12.00 29.80 -2.43
CA VAL A 8 -11.98 28.83 -3.54
C VAL A 8 -12.82 29.34 -4.72
N LEU A 9 -14.03 29.80 -4.46
CA LEU A 9 -14.91 30.35 -5.49
C LEU A 9 -14.29 31.60 -6.16
N TYR A 10 -13.68 32.50 -5.37
CA TYR A 10 -12.93 33.64 -5.87
C TYR A 10 -11.75 33.22 -6.75
N LYS A 11 -11.02 32.16 -6.36
CA LYS A 11 -9.92 31.61 -7.16
C LYS A 11 -10.39 31.03 -8.50
N ILE A 12 -11.61 30.51 -8.54
CA ILE A 12 -12.29 30.02 -9.75
C ILE A 12 -12.93 31.19 -10.55
N GLY A 13 -12.83 32.42 -10.05
CA GLY A 13 -13.34 33.63 -10.70
C GLY A 13 -14.78 34.00 -10.34
N TYR A 14 -15.40 33.32 -9.37
CA TYR A 14 -16.76 33.56 -8.92
C TYR A 14 -16.78 34.51 -7.72
N LYS A 15 -17.36 35.70 -7.89
CA LYS A 15 -17.49 36.72 -6.83
C LYS A 15 -18.84 36.60 -6.13
N ILE A 16 -18.82 36.62 -4.80
CA ILE A 16 -20.02 36.46 -3.98
C ILE A 16 -20.42 37.82 -3.43
N GLY A 17 -21.67 38.22 -3.68
CA GLY A 17 -22.24 39.46 -3.18
C GLY A 17 -22.57 39.40 -1.68
N GLU A 18 -22.92 40.55 -1.11
CA GLU A 18 -23.14 40.70 0.33
C GLU A 18 -24.49 40.14 0.81
N LYS A 19 -25.52 40.23 -0.02
CA LYS A 19 -26.86 39.72 0.29
C LYS A 19 -26.93 38.23 0.02
N ILE A 20 -27.57 37.48 0.92
CA ILE A 20 -27.79 36.02 0.84
C ILE A 20 -26.51 35.20 0.53
N ALA A 21 -25.35 35.72 0.93
CA ALA A 21 -24.03 35.20 0.57
C ALA A 21 -23.86 33.70 0.88
N HIS A 22 -24.31 33.24 2.05
CA HIS A 22 -24.21 31.83 2.45
C HIS A 22 -24.95 30.87 1.50
N ARG A 23 -26.14 31.26 1.01
CA ARG A 23 -26.91 30.44 0.07
C ARG A 23 -26.23 30.41 -1.29
N ILE A 24 -25.82 31.58 -1.79
CA ILE A 24 -25.08 31.71 -3.05
C ILE A 24 -23.80 30.89 -3.01
N THR A 25 -23.01 30.98 -1.93
CA THR A 25 -21.81 30.16 -1.72
C THR A 25 -22.12 28.68 -1.79
N SER A 26 -23.17 28.20 -1.11
CA SER A 26 -23.55 26.78 -1.13
C SER A 26 -23.90 26.31 -2.54
N ASP A 27 -24.74 27.06 -3.25
CA ASP A 27 -25.17 26.70 -4.61
C ASP A 27 -23.98 26.73 -5.58
N ALA A 28 -23.10 27.74 -5.47
CA ALA A 28 -21.89 27.85 -6.26
C ALA A 28 -20.90 26.70 -5.99
N LEU A 29 -20.74 26.24 -4.74
CA LEU A 29 -19.93 25.07 -4.44
C LEU A 29 -20.48 23.81 -5.12
N VAL A 30 -21.79 23.64 -5.14
CA VAL A 30 -22.44 22.51 -5.81
C VAL A 30 -22.16 22.51 -7.31
N VAL A 31 -22.28 23.67 -7.95
CA VAL A 31 -22.11 23.80 -9.40
C VAL A 31 -20.64 23.76 -9.82
N TYR A 32 -19.78 24.54 -9.15
CA TYR A 32 -18.41 24.78 -9.62
C TYR A 32 -17.34 23.91 -8.95
N VAL A 33 -17.57 23.47 -7.71
CA VAL A 33 -16.52 22.83 -6.90
C VAL A 33 -16.74 21.33 -6.75
N ARG A 34 -17.99 20.86 -6.65
CA ARG A 34 -18.30 19.44 -6.36
C ARG A 34 -17.58 18.45 -7.27
N ASN A 35 -17.70 18.61 -8.59
CA ASN A 35 -17.11 17.65 -9.53
C ASN A 35 -15.58 17.70 -9.50
N LYS A 36 -15.00 18.90 -9.44
CA LYS A 36 -13.55 19.08 -9.30
C LYS A 36 -13.00 18.44 -8.03
N LEU A 37 -13.72 18.59 -6.91
CA LEU A 37 -13.35 17.99 -5.64
C LEU A 37 -13.43 16.46 -5.73
N LYS A 38 -14.51 15.92 -6.33
CA LYS A 38 -14.64 14.47 -6.56
C LYS A 38 -13.49 13.93 -7.41
N GLU A 39 -13.20 14.58 -8.53
CA GLU A 39 -12.11 14.18 -9.43
C GLU A 39 -10.77 14.21 -8.72
N LYS A 40 -10.48 15.28 -7.96
CA LYS A 40 -9.23 15.39 -7.21
C LYS A 40 -9.08 14.30 -6.16
N LEU A 41 -10.14 13.98 -5.43
CA LEU A 41 -10.12 12.91 -4.43
C LEU A 41 -9.90 11.52 -5.06
N ILE A 42 -10.38 11.30 -6.29
CA ILE A 42 -10.13 10.05 -7.02
C ILE A 42 -8.67 9.99 -7.47
N GLU A 43 -8.15 11.08 -8.04
CA GLU A 43 -6.75 11.19 -8.46
C GLU A 43 -5.80 10.95 -7.29
N ASP A 44 -6.04 11.62 -6.15
CA ASP A 44 -5.23 11.46 -4.93
C ASP A 44 -5.25 10.00 -4.44
N TYR A 45 -6.40 9.32 -4.54
CA TYR A 45 -6.50 7.90 -4.19
C TYR A 45 -5.70 7.00 -5.15
N GLU A 46 -5.79 7.26 -6.46
CA GLU A 46 -5.07 6.49 -7.47
C GLU A 46 -3.55 6.64 -7.31
N GLU A 47 -3.07 7.86 -7.04
CA GLU A 47 -1.66 8.14 -6.76
C GLU A 47 -1.17 7.37 -5.53
N LEU A 48 -1.88 7.48 -4.41
CA LEU A 48 -1.54 6.75 -3.18
C LEU A 48 -1.56 5.23 -3.37
N LYS A 49 -2.50 4.72 -4.17
CA LYS A 49 -2.58 3.30 -4.50
C LYS A 49 -1.35 2.84 -5.30
N GLU A 50 -0.94 3.61 -6.30
CA GLU A 50 0.22 3.28 -7.12
C GLU A 50 1.52 3.32 -6.30
N GLU A 51 1.69 4.34 -5.45
CA GLU A 51 2.83 4.40 -4.52
C GLU A 51 2.88 3.19 -3.58
N ALA A 52 1.74 2.84 -2.98
CA ALA A 52 1.64 1.67 -2.11
C ALA A 52 1.97 0.36 -2.85
N LEU A 53 1.50 0.23 -4.10
CA LEU A 53 1.79 -0.93 -4.95
C LEU A 53 3.29 -1.01 -5.26
N GLN A 54 3.94 0.11 -5.58
CA GLN A 54 5.37 0.16 -5.86
C GLN A 54 6.19 -0.19 -4.61
N ILE A 55 5.81 0.29 -3.42
CA ILE A 55 6.44 -0.09 -2.16
C ILE A 55 6.32 -1.59 -1.91
N ALA A 56 5.12 -2.16 -2.11
CA ALA A 56 4.90 -3.59 -1.94
C ALA A 56 5.75 -4.43 -2.91
N LYS A 57 5.82 -4.01 -4.17
CA LYS A 57 6.67 -4.64 -5.20
C LYS A 57 8.14 -4.60 -4.80
N ASN A 58 8.67 -3.44 -4.44
CA ASN A 58 10.07 -3.28 -4.02
C ASN A 58 10.38 -4.13 -2.78
N LYS A 59 9.45 -4.21 -1.83
CA LYS A 59 9.60 -5.05 -0.64
C LYS A 59 9.64 -6.54 -1.02
N ALA A 60 8.77 -6.98 -1.92
CA ALA A 60 8.75 -8.36 -2.40
C ALA A 60 10.05 -8.71 -3.15
N GLU A 61 10.48 -7.87 -4.08
CA GLU A 61 11.75 -8.03 -4.81
C GLU A 61 12.94 -8.10 -3.83
N GLY A 62 13.00 -7.17 -2.86
CA GLY A 62 14.05 -7.17 -1.83
C GLY A 62 14.08 -8.44 -0.97
N LEU A 63 12.92 -9.02 -0.63
CA LEU A 63 12.86 -10.30 0.10
C LEU A 63 13.42 -11.45 -0.73
N ILE A 64 13.16 -11.48 -2.04
CA ILE A 64 13.71 -12.49 -2.95
C ILE A 64 15.23 -12.31 -3.10
N GLU A 65 15.70 -11.08 -3.30
CA GLU A 65 17.13 -10.76 -3.38
C GLU A 65 17.87 -11.13 -2.09
N ASP A 66 17.29 -10.84 -0.93
CA ASP A 66 17.86 -11.21 0.36
C ASP A 66 17.98 -12.73 0.51
N PHE A 67 16.97 -13.48 0.06
CA PHE A 67 17.04 -14.93 0.02
C PHE A 67 18.14 -15.44 -0.91
N GLU A 68 18.28 -14.86 -2.11
CA GLU A 68 19.36 -15.21 -3.04
C GLU A 68 20.74 -14.90 -2.45
N PHE A 69 20.89 -13.78 -1.75
CA PHE A 69 22.13 -13.42 -1.07
C PHE A 69 22.49 -14.45 0.01
N GLU A 70 21.53 -14.87 0.84
CA GLU A 70 21.73 -15.92 1.83
C GLU A 70 22.08 -17.27 1.20
N ARG A 71 21.42 -17.64 0.09
CA ARG A 71 21.74 -18.85 -0.70
C ARG A 71 23.18 -18.80 -1.24
N ASN A 72 23.59 -17.68 -1.82
CA ASN A 72 24.93 -17.50 -2.39
C ASN A 72 26.02 -17.56 -1.31
N LYS A 73 25.79 -16.98 -0.13
CA LYS A 73 26.70 -17.14 1.03
C LYS A 73 26.89 -18.59 1.42
N ARG A 74 25.80 -19.39 1.51
CA ARG A 74 25.89 -20.82 1.82
C ARG A 74 26.67 -21.60 0.75
N SER A 75 26.48 -21.25 -0.52
CA SER A 75 27.26 -21.82 -1.62
C SER A 75 28.76 -21.54 -1.44
N ILE A 76 29.15 -20.30 -1.14
CA ILE A 76 30.56 -19.90 -0.98
C ILE A 76 31.20 -20.53 0.27
N ILE A 77 30.50 -20.52 1.41
CA ILE A 77 30.98 -21.07 2.69
C ILE A 77 31.24 -22.58 2.58
N GLN A 78 30.45 -23.29 1.79
CA GLN A 78 30.62 -24.73 1.59
C GLN A 78 31.91 -25.10 0.82
N TYR A 79 32.54 -24.15 0.12
CA TYR A 79 33.73 -24.41 -0.71
C TYR A 79 35.00 -23.63 -0.33
N GLN A 80 34.93 -22.58 0.52
CA GLN A 80 36.11 -21.77 0.87
C GLN A 80 36.19 -21.37 2.36
N THR A 81 36.94 -22.18 3.10
CA THR A 81 37.89 -21.80 4.16
C THR A 81 37.42 -21.26 5.54
N LYS A 82 38.23 -21.65 6.54
CA LYS A 82 38.29 -21.30 7.95
C LYS A 82 38.29 -19.80 8.27
N GLU A 83 37.55 -19.50 9.33
CA GLU A 83 37.80 -18.51 10.40
C GLU A 83 37.33 -17.04 10.31
N VAL A 84 36.73 -16.66 11.45
CA VAL A 84 36.35 -15.36 12.05
C VAL A 84 35.24 -14.54 11.38
N GLU A 85 33.98 -14.86 11.70
CA GLU A 85 32.82 -14.03 11.37
C GLU A 85 32.61 -12.86 12.35
N LYS A 86 32.54 -11.65 11.81
CA LYS A 86 32.19 -10.41 12.51
C LYS A 86 30.71 -10.44 12.95
N SER A 87 30.47 -10.32 14.26
CA SER A 87 29.13 -10.32 14.90
C SER A 87 28.09 -9.41 14.23
N SER A 88 28.51 -8.28 13.67
CA SER A 88 27.60 -7.35 12.98
C SER A 88 27.00 -7.91 11.69
N LYS A 89 27.73 -8.75 10.94
CA LYS A 89 27.21 -9.41 9.73
C LYS A 89 26.19 -10.49 10.07
N ALA A 90 26.42 -11.22 11.17
CA ALA A 90 25.49 -12.22 11.68
C ALA A 90 24.16 -11.59 12.14
N GLN A 91 24.20 -10.40 12.75
CA GLN A 91 22.98 -9.69 13.17
C GLN A 91 22.12 -9.24 11.99
N THR A 92 22.74 -8.70 10.93
CA THR A 92 22.00 -8.31 9.72
C THR A 92 21.36 -9.51 9.02
N SER A 93 22.09 -10.62 8.92
CA SER A 93 21.56 -11.88 8.35
C SER A 93 20.40 -12.44 9.18
N LEU A 94 20.53 -12.44 10.51
CA LEU A 94 19.46 -12.86 11.41
C LEU A 94 18.21 -11.98 11.30
N LYS A 95 18.39 -10.66 11.15
CA LYS A 95 17.28 -9.73 10.96
C LYS A 95 16.51 -10.03 9.67
N ARG A 96 17.22 -10.16 8.54
CA ARG A 96 16.61 -10.51 7.23
C ARG A 96 15.86 -11.83 7.28
N ALA A 97 16.46 -12.84 7.92
CA ALA A 97 15.82 -14.16 8.07
C ALA A 97 14.53 -14.10 8.88
N LYS A 98 14.48 -13.29 9.95
CA LYS A 98 13.25 -13.08 10.76
C LYS A 98 12.15 -12.37 9.96
N GLU A 99 12.51 -11.32 9.24
CA GLU A 99 11.56 -10.56 8.41
C GLU A 99 11.00 -11.44 7.29
N PHE A 100 11.86 -12.21 6.61
CA PHE A 100 11.45 -13.19 5.60
C PHE A 100 10.50 -14.26 6.16
N LEU A 101 10.85 -14.87 7.30
CA LEU A 101 10.04 -15.93 7.92
C LEU A 101 8.66 -15.42 8.35
N TYR A 102 8.58 -14.18 8.86
CA TYR A 102 7.31 -13.56 9.21
C TYR A 102 6.39 -13.43 8.00
N GLU A 103 6.89 -12.90 6.88
CA GLU A 103 6.09 -12.73 5.66
C GLU A 103 5.68 -14.08 5.04
N MET A 104 6.57 -15.08 5.04
CA MET A 104 6.24 -16.43 4.56
C MET A 104 5.15 -17.09 5.41
N ASN A 105 5.19 -16.94 6.74
CA ASN A 105 4.15 -17.47 7.61
C ASN A 105 2.79 -16.80 7.35
N ASN A 106 2.77 -15.49 7.06
CA ASN A 106 1.55 -14.80 6.68
C ASN A 106 0.96 -15.37 5.37
N LEU A 107 1.80 -15.57 4.35
CA LEU A 107 1.39 -16.19 3.08
C LEU A 107 0.85 -17.62 3.28
N LEU A 108 1.52 -18.45 4.09
CA LEU A 108 1.06 -19.80 4.39
C LEU A 108 -0.33 -19.80 5.07
N ASN A 109 -0.55 -18.87 6.00
CA ASN A 109 -1.85 -18.72 6.67
C ASN A 109 -2.96 -18.27 5.71
N GLU A 110 -2.68 -17.36 4.79
CA GLU A 110 -3.64 -16.95 3.75
C GLU A 110 -3.97 -18.10 2.79
N LEU A 111 -2.97 -18.87 2.35
CA LEU A 111 -3.17 -20.03 1.48
C LEU A 111 -3.99 -21.12 2.16
N GLY A 112 -3.75 -21.39 3.45
CA GLY A 112 -4.54 -22.33 4.24
C GLY A 112 -6.01 -21.92 4.39
N LYS A 113 -6.28 -20.61 4.55
CA LYS A 113 -7.65 -20.06 4.55
C LYS A 113 -8.34 -20.20 3.19
N LYS A 114 -7.65 -19.92 2.09
CA LYS A 114 -8.23 -20.10 0.75
C LYS A 114 -8.57 -21.57 0.47
N ILE A 115 -7.69 -22.51 0.84
CA ILE A 115 -7.95 -23.95 0.65
C ILE A 115 -9.21 -24.39 1.42
N THR A 116 -9.39 -23.92 2.65
CA THR A 116 -10.58 -24.24 3.45
C THR A 116 -11.85 -23.60 2.88
N GLU A 117 -11.76 -22.39 2.31
CA GLU A 117 -12.87 -21.72 1.63
C GLU A 117 -13.28 -22.41 0.31
N TYR A 118 -12.31 -22.82 -0.52
CA TYR A 118 -12.54 -23.60 -1.74
C TYR A 118 -13.14 -24.98 -1.43
N LEU A 119 -12.65 -25.66 -0.39
CA LEU A 119 -13.24 -26.92 0.06
C LEU A 119 -14.69 -26.70 0.54
N SER A 120 -14.97 -25.62 1.26
CA SER A 120 -16.33 -25.28 1.71
C SER A 120 -17.29 -25.03 0.54
N ILE A 121 -16.84 -24.32 -0.50
CA ILE A 121 -17.62 -24.09 -1.73
C ILE A 121 -17.86 -25.41 -2.47
N CYS A 122 -16.84 -26.26 -2.63
CA CYS A 122 -16.97 -27.56 -3.28
C CYS A 122 -17.89 -28.54 -2.51
N PHE A 123 -17.94 -28.44 -1.18
CA PHE A 123 -18.88 -29.21 -0.35
C PHE A 123 -20.32 -28.70 -0.46
N TYR A 124 -20.55 -27.40 -0.63
CA TYR A 124 -21.89 -26.82 -0.82
C TYR A 124 -22.54 -27.18 -2.16
N PHE A 125 -21.75 -27.39 -3.23
CA PHE A 125 -22.26 -27.77 -4.54
C PHE A 125 -22.54 -29.28 -4.71
N ASN A 126 -22.20 -30.13 -3.74
CA ASN A 126 -22.51 -31.58 -3.78
C ASN A 126 -23.81 -31.94 -3.03
N TYR A 127 -24.56 -30.95 -2.52
CA TYR A 127 -25.82 -31.14 -1.78
C TYR A 127 -27.04 -30.53 -2.49
N TYR A 128 -26.94 -30.20 -3.78
CA TYR A 128 -28.08 -29.85 -4.65
C TYR A 128 -28.07 -30.72 -5.91
#